data_AF-A0A2V9XVU5-F1
#
_entry.id   AF-A0A2V9XVU5-F1
#
_cell.length_a   1.000
_cell.length_b   1.000
_cell.length_c   1.000
_cell.angle_alpha   90.00
_cell.angle_beta   90.00
_cell.angle_gamma   90.00
#
_symmetry.space_group_name_H-M   'P 1'
#
loop_
_entity.id
_entity.type
_entity.pdbx_description
1 polymer ?
#
loop_
_entity_poly.entity_id
_entity_poly.type
_entity_poly.pdbx_seq_one_letter_code
_entity_poly.pdbx_strand_id
1 'polypeptide(L)'
;MADEDEQIHEESHSNAGKWILIIVALLVVAGAGYAQYSTHIAIEKLTADLAGSQAQVKELQNRMQTAEAEGETLAQQAGMTKKELAQRTAQLQAEQRAAASRLEQEQKAQITAVSGDIAGVKTDVGGVKTDVASTKADLEATKAKLSSAVGDLGVQSGLIATTRGDLEALKHKGDRNYYEFTLLKGAKPQPVSTVSLQLRKTDMKKGKYTLNVTSDDKTIEKKDRNVAEPIQ
;
A
#
# COMPACT_ATOMS: atom_id res chain seq x y z
N MET A 1 55.97 138.39 90.01
CA MET A 1 54.95 139.35 89.55
C MET A 1 54.38 138.75 88.27
N ALA A 2 53.16 138.21 88.34
CA ALA A 2 51.91 138.98 88.19
C ALA A 2 51.50 138.89 86.70
N ASP A 3 50.33 138.46 86.23
CA ASP A 3 48.98 138.18 86.75
C ASP A 3 48.29 137.23 85.72
N GLU A 4 47.41 136.28 86.09
CA GLU A 4 45.92 136.35 86.02
C GLU A 4 45.41 136.90 84.66
N ASP A 5 44.57 136.22 83.85
CA ASP A 5 43.19 135.80 84.12
C ASP A 5 42.66 134.72 83.13
N GLU A 6 42.06 133.70 83.72
CA GLU A 6 40.72 133.13 83.52
C GLU A 6 39.77 133.56 82.35
N GLN A 7 39.06 132.54 81.82
CA GLN A 7 37.67 132.48 81.28
C GLN A 7 37.34 132.24 79.76
N ILE A 8 36.76 131.04 79.54
CA ILE A 8 35.55 130.64 78.78
C ILE A 8 35.63 130.22 77.30
N HIS A 9 34.99 129.06 77.10
CA HIS A 9 34.72 128.28 75.91
C HIS A 9 34.17 129.04 74.69
N GLU A 10 34.61 128.60 73.51
CA GLU A 10 33.73 128.44 72.35
C GLU A 10 34.01 127.08 71.67
N GLU A 11 32.97 126.27 71.54
CA GLU A 11 32.97 125.02 70.78
C GLU A 11 33.22 125.30 69.29
N SER A 12 34.09 124.51 68.65
CA SER A 12 34.12 124.38 67.19
C SER A 12 34.04 122.92 66.79
N HIS A 13 32.81 122.47 66.57
CA HIS A 13 32.44 121.12 66.15
C HIS A 13 32.85 120.91 64.67
N SER A 14 33.89 120.12 64.39
CA SER A 14 34.24 119.73 63.02
C SER A 14 33.34 118.59 62.54
N ASN A 15 32.49 118.88 61.55
CA ASN A 15 31.44 117.97 61.04
C ASN A 15 31.95 116.90 60.06
N ALA A 16 33.22 116.94 59.63
CA ALA A 16 33.78 116.04 58.61
C ALA A 16 33.85 114.57 59.06
N GLY A 17 34.21 114.30 60.32
CA GLY A 17 34.27 112.94 60.86
C GLY A 17 32.90 112.25 60.95
N LYS A 18 31.84 113.02 61.23
CA LYS A 18 30.46 112.54 61.25
C LYS A 18 29.99 112.13 59.85
N TRP A 19 30.32 112.92 58.82
CA TRP A 19 29.97 112.59 57.43
C TRP A 19 30.69 111.33 56.92
N ILE A 20 31.97 111.13 57.27
CA ILE A 20 32.71 109.92 56.91
C ILE A 20 32.09 108.67 57.57
N LEU A 21 31.73 108.75 58.86
CA LEU A 21 31.06 107.65 59.56
C LEU A 21 29.68 107.32 58.96
N ILE A 22 28.93 108.33 58.51
CA ILE A 22 27.63 108.13 57.84
C ILE A 22 27.82 107.41 56.50
N ILE A 23 28.83 107.79 55.70
CA ILE A 23 29.13 107.14 54.42
C ILE A 23 29.55 105.69 54.63
N VAL A 24 30.41 105.42 55.62
CA VAL A 24 30.82 104.05 55.96
C VAL A 24 29.63 103.22 56.44
N ALA A 25 28.75 103.79 57.28
CA ALA A 25 27.53 103.13 57.72
C ALA A 25 26.59 102.80 56.54
N LEU A 26 26.43 103.73 55.59
CA LEU A 26 25.64 103.49 54.37
C LEU A 26 26.24 102.39 53.49
N LEU A 27 27.57 102.34 53.34
CA LEU A 27 28.23 101.28 52.57
C LEU A 27 28.10 99.91 53.24
N VAL A 28 28.18 99.84 54.57
CA VAL A 28 27.95 98.59 55.31
C VAL A 28 26.50 98.12 55.17
N VAL A 29 25.53 99.04 55.28
CA VAL A 29 24.11 98.72 55.08
C VAL A 29 23.83 98.28 53.64
N ALA A 30 24.41 98.95 52.65
CA ALA A 30 24.30 98.56 51.24
C ALA A 30 24.93 97.18 50.97
N GLY A 31 26.11 96.92 51.55
CA GLY A 31 26.78 95.62 51.46
C GLY A 31 25.99 94.49 52.13
N ALA A 32 25.42 94.75 53.32
CA ALA A 32 24.55 93.80 54.01
C ALA A 32 23.24 93.54 53.23
N GLY A 33 22.65 94.58 52.64
CA GLY A 33 21.48 94.46 51.78
C GLY A 33 21.77 93.65 50.51
N TYR A 34 22.92 93.86 49.88
CA TYR A 34 23.35 93.07 48.72
C TYR A 34 23.63 91.62 49.10
N ALA A 35 24.30 91.37 50.23
CA ALA A 35 24.53 90.02 50.73
C ALA A 35 23.21 89.29 50.98
N GLN A 36 22.25 89.94 51.66
CA GLN A 36 20.93 89.38 51.94
C GLN A 36 20.12 89.13 50.66
N TYR A 37 20.17 90.04 49.68
CA TYR A 37 19.52 89.83 48.39
C TYR A 37 20.15 88.66 47.62
N SER A 38 21.48 88.55 47.63
CA SER A 38 22.20 87.47 46.95
C SER A 38 21.92 86.09 47.58
N THR A 39 21.79 86.02 48.90
CA THR A 39 21.44 84.78 49.61
C THR A 39 19.99 84.39 49.34
N HIS A 40 19.05 85.34 49.32
CA HIS A 40 17.66 85.04 48.97
C HIS A 40 17.51 84.50 47.54
N ILE A 41 18.18 85.10 46.55
CA ILE A 41 18.17 84.59 45.17
C ILE A 41 18.80 83.19 45.09
N ALA A 42 19.92 82.98 45.78
CA ALA A 42 20.56 81.66 45.82
C ALA A 42 19.62 80.61 46.44
N ILE A 43 18.94 80.93 47.54
CA ILE A 43 17.98 80.04 48.21
C ILE A 43 16.79 79.73 47.31
N GLU A 44 16.22 80.72 46.61
CA GLU A 44 15.15 80.51 45.64
C GLU A 44 15.60 79.58 44.50
N LYS A 45 16.81 79.78 43.98
CA LYS A 45 17.38 78.92 42.94
C LYS A 45 17.61 77.49 43.42
N LEU A 46 18.15 77.30 44.63
CA LEU A 46 18.31 75.98 45.23
C LEU A 46 16.96 75.30 45.49
N THR A 47 15.95 76.05 45.93
CA THR A 47 14.60 75.53 46.16
C THR A 47 13.93 75.12 44.84
N ALA A 48 14.10 75.91 43.78
CA ALA A 48 13.62 75.59 42.45
C ALA A 48 14.33 74.36 41.86
N ASP A 49 15.65 74.23 42.06
CA ASP A 49 16.42 73.08 41.60
C ASP A 49 16.07 71.81 42.37
N LEU A 50 15.85 71.91 43.69
CA LEU A 50 15.36 70.81 44.52
C LEU A 50 13.96 70.35 44.08
N ALA A 51 13.05 71.29 43.80
CA ALA A 51 11.71 70.98 43.29
C ALA A 51 11.76 70.33 41.90
N GLY A 52 12.64 70.81 41.02
CA GLY A 52 12.89 70.22 39.71
C GLY A 52 13.49 68.81 39.79
N SER A 53 14.44 68.60 40.70
CA SER A 53 15.05 67.30 40.98
C SER A 53 14.02 66.32 41.55
N GLN A 54 13.19 66.76 42.50
CA GLN A 54 12.13 65.94 43.08
C GLN A 54 11.07 65.54 42.04
N ALA A 55 10.74 66.44 41.11
CA ALA A 55 9.85 66.15 39.99
C ALA A 55 10.46 65.11 39.03
N GLN A 56 11.75 65.22 38.71
CA GLN A 56 12.46 64.23 37.88
C GLN A 56 12.55 62.86 38.55
N VAL A 57 12.83 62.81 39.85
CA VAL A 57 12.85 61.55 40.61
C VAL A 57 11.45 60.91 40.62
N LYS A 58 10.39 61.69 40.79
CA LYS A 58 9.01 61.20 40.76
C LYS A 58 8.64 60.65 39.38
N GLU A 59 9.05 61.32 38.31
CA GLU A 59 8.85 60.86 36.94
C GLU A 59 9.66 59.58 36.65
N LEU A 60 10.92 59.51 37.09
CA LEU A 60 11.74 58.29 36.98
C LEU A 60 11.10 57.12 37.72
N GLN A 61 10.61 57.35 38.95
CA GLN A 61 9.94 56.33 39.75
C GLN A 61 8.67 55.82 39.05
N ASN A 62 7.90 56.72 38.43
CA ASN A 62 6.69 56.36 37.70
C ASN A 62 7.02 55.55 36.42
N ARG A 63 8.06 55.95 35.68
CA ARG A 63 8.56 55.18 34.52
C ARG A 63 9.10 53.81 34.92
N MET A 64 9.80 53.73 36.04
CA MET A 64 10.33 52.47 36.55
C MET A 64 9.20 51.51 36.94
N GLN A 65 8.19 51.98 37.66
CA GLN A 65 7.01 51.16 38.01
C GLN A 65 6.25 50.68 36.76
N THR A 66 6.10 51.55 35.76
CA THR A 66 5.45 51.18 34.50
C THR A 66 6.26 50.13 33.73
N ALA A 67 7.58 50.30 33.65
CA ALA A 67 8.48 49.36 32.99
C ALA A 67 8.55 48.00 33.72
N GLU A 68 8.48 47.98 35.05
CA GLU A 68 8.40 46.74 35.84
C GLU A 68 7.07 46.00 35.59
N ALA A 69 5.94 46.72 35.55
CA ALA A 69 4.64 46.14 35.23
C ALA A 69 4.58 45.59 33.79
N GLU A 70 5.14 46.32 32.83
CA GLU A 70 5.30 45.84 31.45
C GLU A 70 6.21 44.60 31.39
N GLY A 71 7.32 44.59 32.13
CA GLY A 71 8.22 43.44 32.22
C GLY A 71 7.57 42.20 32.83
N GLU A 72 6.78 42.36 33.90
CA GLU A 72 6.07 41.25 34.54
C GLU A 72 4.99 40.66 33.63
N THR A 73 4.20 41.50 32.97
CA THR A 73 3.19 41.04 32.01
C THR A 73 3.82 40.34 30.80
N LEU A 74 4.95 40.85 30.29
CA LEU A 74 5.69 40.19 29.22
C LEU A 74 6.28 38.84 29.66
N ALA A 75 6.80 38.75 30.89
CA ALA A 75 7.30 37.51 31.45
C ALA A 75 6.18 36.46 31.65
N GLN A 76 5.00 36.89 32.11
CA GLN A 76 3.82 36.04 32.23
C GLN A 76 3.32 35.55 30.86
N GLN A 77 3.24 36.44 29.86
CA GLN A 77 2.87 36.09 28.50
C GLN A 77 3.87 35.10 27.88
N ALA A 78 5.18 35.37 27.99
CA ALA A 78 6.21 34.47 27.51
C ALA A 78 6.18 33.10 28.22
N GLY A 79 5.87 33.08 29.52
CA GLY A 79 5.66 31.85 30.29
C GLY A 79 4.47 31.03 29.80
N MET A 80 3.33 31.69 29.55
CA MET A 80 2.14 31.05 28.97
C MET A 80 2.41 30.53 27.56
N THR A 81 3.07 31.30 26.70
CA THR A 81 3.44 30.86 25.35
C THR A 81 4.38 29.66 25.37
N LYS A 82 5.37 29.63 26.28
CA LYS A 82 6.24 28.45 26.46
C LYS A 82 5.45 27.23 26.91
N LYS A 83 4.50 27.40 27.82
CA LYS A 83 3.63 26.31 28.30
C LYS A 83 2.72 25.78 27.20
N GLU A 84 2.10 26.65 26.42
CA GLU A 84 1.24 26.26 25.30
C GLU A 84 2.04 25.55 24.20
N LEU A 85 3.23 26.07 23.85
CA LEU A 85 4.13 25.42 22.91
C LEU A 85 4.55 24.03 23.39
N ALA A 86 4.98 23.89 24.65
CA ALA A 86 5.35 22.60 25.21
C ALA A 86 4.17 21.60 25.19
N GLN A 87 2.96 22.07 25.51
CA GLN A 87 1.75 21.26 25.47
C GLN A 87 1.41 20.82 24.05
N ARG A 88 1.48 21.72 23.05
CA ARG A 88 1.25 21.38 21.65
C ARG A 88 2.31 20.43 21.11
N THR A 89 3.58 20.63 21.45
CA THR A 89 4.65 19.70 21.07
C THR A 89 4.43 18.32 21.66
N ALA A 90 4.06 18.21 22.95
CA ALA A 90 3.76 16.94 23.58
C ALA A 90 2.53 16.25 22.94
N GLN A 91 1.50 17.02 22.61
CA GLN A 91 0.31 16.51 21.94
C GLN A 91 0.62 16.01 20.52
N LEU A 92 1.35 16.79 19.72
CA LEU A 92 1.80 16.39 18.39
C LEU A 92 2.68 15.15 18.43
N GLN A 93 3.57 15.04 19.42
CA GLN A 93 4.43 13.86 19.55
C GLN A 93 3.64 12.61 19.96
N ALA A 94 2.63 12.76 20.82
CA ALA A 94 1.72 11.66 21.18
C ALA A 94 0.88 11.22 19.97
N GLU A 95 0.37 12.17 19.19
CA GLU A 95 -0.40 11.90 17.98
C GLU A 95 0.47 11.23 16.91
N GLN A 96 1.69 11.70 16.67
CA GLN A 96 2.64 11.05 15.77
C GLN A 96 2.97 9.62 16.19
N ARG A 97 3.19 9.36 17.49
CA ARG A 97 3.43 7.99 17.99
C ARG A 97 2.20 7.10 17.82
N ALA A 98 1.01 7.61 18.10
CA ALA A 98 -0.23 6.86 17.91
C ALA A 98 -0.49 6.56 16.43
N ALA A 99 -0.27 7.54 15.54
CA ALA A 99 -0.39 7.38 14.10
C ALA A 99 0.65 6.39 13.56
N ALA A 100 1.91 6.50 13.98
CA ALA A 100 2.96 5.56 13.60
C ALA A 100 2.62 4.13 14.05
N SER A 101 2.19 3.95 15.30
CA SER A 101 1.79 2.63 15.80
C SER A 101 0.58 2.05 15.06
N ARG A 102 -0.42 2.88 14.70
CA ARG A 102 -1.57 2.42 13.88
C ARG A 102 -1.12 2.01 12.49
N LEU A 103 -0.28 2.82 11.86
CA LEU A 103 0.23 2.53 10.52
C LEU A 103 1.08 1.25 10.50
N GLU A 104 1.94 1.04 11.51
CA GLU A 104 2.70 -0.20 11.66
C GLU A 104 1.80 -1.42 11.86
N GLN A 105 0.74 -1.31 12.67
CA GLN A 105 -0.21 -2.40 12.88
C GLN A 105 -0.98 -2.73 11.61
N GLU A 106 -1.49 -1.72 10.90
CA GLU A 106 -2.18 -1.89 9.61
C GLU A 106 -1.26 -2.48 8.55
N GLN A 107 -0.02 -1.97 8.43
CA GLN A 107 0.97 -2.52 7.51
C GLN A 107 1.31 -3.97 7.85
N LYS A 108 1.52 -4.30 9.13
CA LYS A 108 1.82 -5.67 9.54
C LYS A 108 0.65 -6.61 9.27
N ALA A 109 -0.59 -6.17 9.52
CA ALA A 109 -1.78 -6.95 9.22
C ALA A 109 -1.94 -7.18 7.71
N GLN A 110 -1.79 -6.13 6.90
CA GLN A 110 -1.84 -6.23 5.43
C GLN A 110 -0.72 -7.12 4.88
N ILE A 111 0.52 -6.97 5.35
CA ILE A 111 1.65 -7.81 4.94
C ILE A 111 1.40 -9.27 5.30
N THR A 112 0.84 -9.54 6.49
CA THR A 112 0.53 -10.91 6.91
C THR A 112 -0.57 -11.53 6.05
N ALA A 113 -1.65 -10.77 5.76
CA ALA A 113 -2.72 -11.20 4.88
C ALA A 113 -2.22 -11.48 3.46
N VAL A 114 -1.50 -10.53 2.87
CA VAL A 114 -0.90 -10.67 1.52
C VAL A 114 0.09 -11.83 1.48
N SER A 115 0.89 -12.04 2.52
CA SER A 115 1.80 -13.20 2.59
C SER A 115 1.04 -14.53 2.64
N GLY A 116 -0.09 -14.58 3.34
CA GLY A 116 -1.00 -15.72 3.36
C GLY A 116 -1.60 -16.01 1.99
N ASP A 117 -2.12 -14.97 1.32
CA ASP A 117 -2.68 -15.08 -0.04
C ASP A 117 -1.63 -15.55 -1.04
N ILE A 118 -0.40 -15.03 -0.97
CA ILE A 118 0.72 -15.48 -1.82
C ILE A 118 1.07 -16.95 -1.57
N ALA A 119 1.04 -17.40 -0.31
CA ALA A 119 1.27 -18.81 0.02
C ALA A 119 0.15 -19.72 -0.53
N GLY A 120 -1.10 -19.26 -0.46
CA GLY A 120 -2.25 -19.92 -1.09
C GLY A 120 -2.08 -20.03 -2.60
N VAL A 121 -1.86 -18.91 -3.29
CA VAL A 121 -1.63 -18.87 -4.74
C VAL A 121 -0.44 -19.75 -5.16
N LYS A 122 0.65 -19.77 -4.38
CA LYS A 122 1.80 -20.64 -4.66
C LYS A 122 1.42 -22.12 -4.60
N THR A 123 0.55 -22.49 -3.67
CA THR A 123 0.03 -23.87 -3.54
C THR A 123 -0.87 -24.21 -4.72
N ASP A 124 -1.81 -23.33 -5.06
CA ASP A 124 -2.73 -23.50 -6.19
C ASP A 124 -1.97 -23.65 -7.52
N VAL A 125 -0.97 -22.79 -7.76
CA VAL A 125 -0.12 -22.88 -8.95
C VAL A 125 0.70 -24.18 -8.98
N GLY A 126 1.13 -24.68 -7.82
CA GLY A 126 1.76 -26.00 -7.70
C GLY A 126 0.81 -27.15 -8.05
N GLY A 127 -0.44 -27.07 -7.59
CA GLY A 127 -1.52 -28.00 -7.95
C GLY A 127 -1.81 -27.98 -9.44
N VAL A 128 -2.08 -26.82 -10.02
CA VAL A 128 -2.32 -26.65 -11.46
C VAL A 128 -1.17 -27.18 -12.30
N LYS A 129 0.09 -26.95 -11.90
CA LYS A 129 1.25 -27.50 -12.60
C LYS A 129 1.24 -29.03 -12.63
N THR A 130 0.80 -29.66 -11.54
CA THR A 130 0.65 -31.11 -11.42
C THR A 130 -0.50 -31.61 -12.29
N ASP A 131 -1.64 -30.94 -12.26
CA ASP A 131 -2.81 -31.29 -13.09
C ASP A 131 -2.51 -31.16 -14.58
N VAL A 132 -1.76 -30.12 -14.98
CA VAL A 132 -1.30 -29.93 -16.36
C VAL A 132 -0.34 -31.04 -16.77
N ALA A 133 0.56 -31.48 -15.88
CA ALA A 133 1.45 -32.61 -16.15
C ALA A 133 0.67 -33.93 -16.31
N SER A 134 -0.33 -34.18 -15.45
CA SER A 134 -1.22 -35.34 -15.56
C SER A 134 -2.01 -35.31 -16.87
N THR A 135 -2.65 -34.18 -17.18
CA THR A 135 -3.41 -33.99 -18.42
C THR A 135 -2.55 -34.23 -19.66
N LYS A 136 -1.29 -33.79 -19.63
CA LYS A 136 -0.35 -34.04 -20.72
C LYS A 136 -0.03 -35.53 -20.87
N ALA A 137 0.19 -36.24 -19.76
CA ALA A 137 0.42 -37.68 -19.77
C ALA A 137 -0.79 -38.45 -20.31
N ASP A 138 -1.99 -38.09 -19.87
CA ASP A 138 -3.25 -38.69 -20.34
C ASP A 138 -3.49 -38.43 -21.83
N LEU A 139 -3.15 -37.23 -22.30
CA LEU A 139 -3.23 -36.88 -23.72
C LEU A 139 -2.28 -37.71 -24.57
N GLU A 140 -1.03 -37.90 -24.13
CA GLU A 140 -0.07 -38.76 -24.84
C GLU A 140 -0.49 -40.24 -24.81
N ALA A 141 -1.02 -40.73 -23.70
CA ALA A 141 -1.59 -42.07 -23.61
C ALA A 141 -2.80 -42.25 -24.55
N THR A 142 -3.65 -41.23 -24.66
CA THR A 142 -4.81 -41.22 -25.57
C THR A 142 -4.38 -41.20 -27.02
N LYS A 143 -3.37 -40.39 -27.38
CA LYS A 143 -2.77 -40.41 -28.73
C LYS A 143 -2.22 -41.79 -29.08
N ALA A 144 -1.48 -42.43 -28.17
CA ALA A 144 -0.94 -43.76 -28.40
C ALA A 144 -2.05 -44.80 -28.64
N LYS A 145 -3.12 -44.78 -27.81
CA LYS A 145 -4.30 -45.63 -28.01
C LYS A 145 -5.00 -45.37 -29.34
N LEU A 146 -5.16 -44.10 -29.72
CA LEU A 146 -5.78 -43.73 -30.99
C LEU A 146 -4.93 -44.20 -32.18
N SER A 147 -3.61 -44.00 -32.15
CA SER A 147 -2.69 -44.50 -33.18
C SER A 147 -2.75 -46.03 -33.29
N SER A 148 -2.81 -46.74 -32.16
CA SER A 148 -2.98 -48.19 -32.15
C SER A 148 -4.33 -48.62 -32.75
N ALA A 149 -5.42 -47.95 -32.37
CA ALA A 149 -6.76 -48.26 -32.89
C ALA A 149 -6.86 -47.98 -34.40
N VAL A 150 -6.26 -46.89 -34.89
CA VAL A 150 -6.17 -46.59 -36.32
C VAL A 150 -5.34 -47.65 -37.05
N GLY A 151 -4.23 -48.11 -36.47
CA GLY A 151 -3.43 -49.19 -37.03
C GLY A 151 -4.21 -50.51 -37.12
N ASP A 152 -4.90 -50.89 -36.05
CA ASP A 152 -5.72 -52.11 -36.00
C ASP A 152 -6.91 -52.03 -36.97
N LEU A 153 -7.61 -50.90 -37.05
CA LEU A 153 -8.63 -50.66 -38.08
C LEU A 153 -8.05 -50.72 -39.49
N GLY A 154 -6.81 -50.25 -39.71
CA GLY A 154 -6.12 -50.37 -40.99
C GLY A 154 -5.87 -51.81 -41.39
N VAL A 155 -5.39 -52.64 -40.45
CA VAL A 155 -5.19 -54.08 -40.65
C VAL A 155 -6.54 -54.78 -40.88
N GLN A 156 -7.53 -54.50 -40.03
CA GLN A 156 -8.87 -55.08 -40.13
C GLN A 156 -9.55 -54.67 -41.45
N SER A 157 -9.41 -53.41 -41.88
CA SER A 157 -9.90 -52.95 -43.18
C SER A 157 -9.22 -53.68 -44.35
N GLY A 158 -7.95 -54.10 -44.19
CA GLY A 158 -7.28 -54.96 -45.17
C GLY A 158 -7.70 -56.44 -45.12
N LEU A 159 -8.30 -56.88 -44.01
CA LEU A 159 -8.80 -58.26 -43.81
C LEU A 159 -10.31 -58.40 -44.13
N ILE A 160 -11.05 -57.30 -44.16
CA ILE A 160 -12.46 -57.26 -44.58
C ILE A 160 -12.49 -57.16 -46.11
N ALA A 161 -12.70 -58.29 -46.78
CA ALA A 161 -12.87 -58.30 -48.24
C ALA A 161 -14.18 -57.56 -48.60
N THR A 162 -14.06 -56.42 -49.29
CA THR A 162 -15.21 -55.67 -49.81
C THR A 162 -15.41 -55.88 -51.31
N THR A 163 -14.40 -56.41 -52.00
CA THR A 163 -14.46 -56.74 -53.43
C THR A 163 -13.91 -58.14 -53.73
N ARG A 164 -14.22 -58.67 -54.92
CA ARG A 164 -13.84 -60.03 -55.35
C ARG A 164 -12.32 -60.26 -55.40
N GLY A 165 -11.53 -59.23 -55.71
CA GLY A 165 -10.05 -59.31 -55.75
C GLY A 165 -9.42 -59.43 -54.35
N ASP A 166 -10.03 -58.79 -53.33
CA ASP A 166 -9.53 -58.82 -51.96
C ASP A 166 -9.64 -60.24 -51.35
N LEU A 167 -10.63 -61.02 -51.78
CA LEU A 167 -10.84 -62.40 -51.34
C LEU A 167 -9.74 -63.36 -51.83
N GLU A 168 -9.24 -63.16 -53.06
CA GLU A 168 -8.13 -63.95 -53.62
C GLU A 168 -6.81 -63.69 -52.87
N ALA A 169 -6.54 -62.43 -52.51
CA ALA A 169 -5.37 -62.06 -51.72
C ALA A 169 -5.40 -62.64 -50.30
N LEU A 170 -6.58 -62.73 -49.68
CA LEU A 170 -6.74 -63.30 -48.34
C LEU A 170 -6.58 -64.83 -48.32
N LYS A 171 -6.98 -65.51 -49.41
CA LYS A 171 -6.79 -66.96 -49.61
C LYS A 171 -5.32 -67.38 -49.64
N HIS A 172 -4.41 -66.49 -50.02
CA HIS A 172 -2.96 -66.76 -50.01
C HIS A 172 -2.27 -66.49 -48.66
N LYS A 173 -2.91 -65.73 -47.75
CA LYS A 173 -2.27 -65.29 -46.49
C LYS A 173 -2.67 -66.07 -45.23
N GLY A 174 -3.74 -66.87 -45.25
CA GLY A 174 -4.20 -67.63 -44.10
C GLY A 174 -4.45 -69.09 -44.45
N ASP A 175 -4.06 -70.00 -43.56
CA ASP A 175 -4.13 -71.47 -43.64
C ASP A 175 -5.58 -72.00 -43.65
N ARG A 176 -6.43 -71.39 -44.48
CA ARG A 176 -7.86 -71.68 -44.65
C ARG A 176 -8.04 -72.28 -46.03
N ASN A 177 -8.33 -73.58 -46.07
CA ASN A 177 -8.58 -74.30 -47.31
C ASN A 177 -9.96 -73.93 -47.87
N TYR A 178 -10.00 -72.94 -48.76
CA TYR A 178 -11.19 -72.54 -49.49
C TYR A 178 -11.41 -73.42 -50.72
N TYR A 179 -12.51 -74.17 -50.74
CA TYR A 179 -12.93 -75.00 -51.87
C TYR A 179 -14.10 -74.33 -52.61
N GLU A 180 -13.95 -74.17 -53.91
CA GLU A 180 -15.04 -73.75 -54.79
C GLU A 180 -15.70 -75.00 -55.37
N PHE A 181 -17.03 -75.03 -55.33
CA PHE A 181 -17.82 -76.14 -55.85
C PHE A 181 -19.16 -75.63 -56.39
N THR A 182 -19.71 -76.34 -57.36
CA THR A 182 -20.99 -76.01 -57.99
C THR A 182 -21.94 -77.19 -57.80
N LEU A 183 -23.08 -76.97 -57.14
CA LEU A 183 -24.10 -78.00 -56.94
C LEU A 183 -25.29 -77.78 -57.87
N LEU A 184 -25.71 -78.84 -58.56
CA LEU A 184 -26.91 -78.84 -59.38
C LEU A 184 -28.09 -79.42 -58.60
N LYS A 185 -29.27 -78.81 -58.74
CA LYS A 185 -30.50 -79.23 -58.04
C LYS A 185 -30.85 -80.67 -58.41
N GLY A 186 -30.99 -81.54 -57.41
CA GLY A 186 -31.39 -82.94 -57.62
C GLY A 186 -30.27 -83.87 -58.14
N ALA A 187 -29.05 -83.36 -58.32
CA ALA A 187 -27.89 -84.20 -58.63
C ALA A 187 -27.49 -85.08 -57.44
N LYS A 188 -26.65 -86.10 -57.67
CA LYS A 188 -26.11 -86.96 -56.61
C LYS A 188 -25.23 -86.13 -55.65
N PRO A 189 -25.06 -86.55 -54.38
CA PRO A 189 -24.16 -85.89 -53.43
C PRO A 189 -22.75 -85.74 -54.02
N GLN A 190 -22.20 -84.53 -53.97
CA GLN A 190 -20.86 -84.21 -54.48
C GLN A 190 -19.89 -84.07 -53.30
N PRO A 191 -18.78 -84.83 -53.27
CA PRO A 191 -17.79 -84.70 -52.21
C PRO A 191 -17.03 -83.38 -52.32
N VAL A 192 -16.94 -82.65 -51.21
CA VAL A 192 -16.18 -81.41 -51.04
C VAL A 192 -15.32 -81.58 -49.80
N SER A 193 -14.07 -82.02 -50.01
CA SER A 193 -13.15 -82.39 -48.94
C SER A 193 -13.71 -83.53 -48.06
N THR A 194 -13.95 -83.29 -46.78
CA THR A 194 -14.40 -84.30 -45.80
C THR A 194 -15.92 -84.47 -45.72
N VAL A 195 -16.70 -83.64 -46.43
CA VAL A 195 -18.17 -83.70 -46.42
C VAL A 195 -18.71 -83.84 -47.84
N SER A 196 -19.85 -84.50 -48.01
CA SER A 196 -20.59 -84.51 -49.27
C SER A 196 -21.77 -83.55 -49.21
N LEU A 197 -21.89 -82.69 -50.21
CA LEU A 197 -22.94 -81.68 -50.30
C LEU A 197 -23.91 -82.01 -51.43
N GLN A 198 -25.21 -81.88 -51.16
CA GLN A 198 -26.24 -82.13 -52.17
C GLN A 198 -27.33 -81.06 -52.11
N LEU A 199 -27.58 -80.41 -53.25
CA LEU A 199 -28.64 -79.40 -53.37
C LEU A 199 -30.00 -80.08 -53.59
N ARG A 200 -30.84 -80.11 -52.55
CA ARG A 200 -32.16 -80.76 -52.56
C ARG A 200 -33.24 -79.89 -53.21
N LYS A 201 -33.33 -78.63 -52.81
CA LYS A 201 -34.37 -77.70 -53.27
C LYS A 201 -33.79 -76.30 -53.46
N THR A 202 -34.28 -75.62 -54.48
CA THR A 202 -34.04 -74.20 -54.71
C THR A 202 -35.37 -73.51 -54.99
N ASP A 203 -35.57 -72.35 -54.36
CA ASP A 203 -36.66 -71.41 -54.59
C ASP A 203 -36.04 -70.07 -54.99
N MET A 204 -35.97 -69.84 -56.30
CA MET A 204 -35.34 -68.65 -56.87
C MET A 204 -36.11 -67.36 -56.56
N LYS A 205 -37.44 -67.42 -56.39
CA LYS A 205 -38.26 -66.22 -56.13
C LYS A 205 -38.09 -65.72 -54.71
N LYS A 206 -37.88 -66.63 -53.76
CA LYS A 206 -37.66 -66.30 -52.34
C LYS A 206 -36.17 -66.25 -51.97
N GLY A 207 -35.27 -66.57 -52.89
CA GLY A 207 -33.84 -66.63 -52.64
C GLY A 207 -33.47 -67.66 -51.57
N LYS A 208 -34.18 -68.80 -51.54
CA LYS A 208 -34.00 -69.86 -50.54
C LYS A 208 -33.56 -71.17 -51.14
N TYR A 209 -32.79 -71.94 -50.40
CA TYR A 209 -32.38 -73.29 -50.79
C TYR A 209 -32.34 -74.26 -49.60
N THR A 210 -32.41 -75.54 -49.92
CA THR A 210 -32.24 -76.64 -48.97
C THR A 210 -31.05 -77.48 -49.40
N LEU A 211 -30.11 -77.67 -48.48
CA LEU A 211 -28.86 -78.39 -48.71
C LEU A 211 -28.77 -79.60 -47.76
N ASN A 212 -28.44 -80.77 -48.30
CA ASN A 212 -28.03 -81.91 -47.50
C ASN A 212 -26.52 -81.91 -47.34
N VAL A 213 -26.06 -82.04 -46.11
CA VAL A 213 -24.66 -82.19 -45.74
C VAL A 213 -24.47 -83.57 -45.16
N THR A 214 -23.67 -84.40 -45.80
CA THR A 214 -23.37 -85.77 -45.35
C THR A 214 -21.92 -85.84 -44.89
N SER A 215 -21.70 -86.34 -43.67
CA SER A 215 -20.38 -86.60 -43.10
C SER A 215 -20.36 -88.02 -42.55
N ASP A 216 -19.38 -88.81 -42.98
CA ASP A 216 -19.16 -90.24 -42.67
C ASP A 216 -20.40 -91.10 -42.90
N ASP A 217 -21.37 -91.10 -41.99
CA ASP A 217 -22.61 -91.89 -42.08
C ASP A 217 -23.89 -91.11 -41.71
N LYS A 218 -23.78 -89.79 -41.45
CA LYS A 218 -24.90 -88.94 -41.04
C LYS A 218 -25.20 -87.88 -42.10
N THR A 219 -26.46 -87.79 -42.51
CA THR A 219 -26.95 -86.72 -43.39
C THR A 219 -27.80 -85.72 -42.61
N ILE A 220 -27.40 -84.45 -42.63
CA ILE A 220 -28.11 -83.33 -42.02
C ILE A 220 -28.73 -82.49 -43.12
N GLU A 221 -30.03 -82.24 -43.04
CA GLU A 221 -30.74 -81.33 -43.96
C GLU A 221 -30.75 -79.90 -43.39
N LYS A 222 -30.13 -78.97 -44.12
CA LYS A 222 -30.20 -77.53 -43.87
C LYS A 222 -31.30 -76.92 -44.73
N LYS A 223 -32.50 -76.84 -44.17
CA LYS A 223 -33.72 -76.37 -44.85
C LYS A 223 -33.83 -74.84 -44.90
N ASP A 224 -34.37 -74.33 -46.01
CA ASP A 224 -34.81 -72.95 -46.24
C ASP A 224 -33.78 -71.85 -45.90
N ARG A 225 -32.52 -72.09 -46.28
CA ARG A 225 -31.37 -71.18 -46.10
C ARG A 225 -31.35 -70.08 -47.14
N ASN A 226 -30.91 -68.88 -46.75
CA ASN A 226 -30.87 -67.72 -47.64
C ASN A 226 -29.60 -67.74 -48.52
N VAL A 227 -29.71 -67.24 -49.74
CA VAL A 227 -28.55 -67.02 -50.63
C VAL A 227 -27.57 -66.04 -49.99
N ALA A 228 -26.27 -66.32 -50.11
CA ALA A 228 -25.15 -65.52 -49.60
C ALA A 228 -25.05 -65.37 -48.07
N GLU A 229 -25.73 -66.22 -47.29
CA GLU A 229 -25.51 -66.29 -45.84
C GLU A 229 -24.39 -67.28 -45.47
N PRO A 230 -23.58 -66.97 -44.44
CA PRO A 230 -22.60 -67.92 -43.92
C PRO A 230 -23.34 -69.10 -43.29
N ILE A 231 -23.10 -70.30 -43.81
CA ILE A 231 -23.61 -71.55 -43.23
C ILE A 231 -22.50 -72.20 -42.42
N GLN A 232 -22.78 -72.47 -41.14
CA GLN A 232 -21.99 -73.32 -40.26
C GLN A 232 -22.61 -74.71 -40.17
#